data_AF-A0A5Y1PCD8-F1
#
_entry.id   AF-A0A5Y1PCD8-F1
#
_cell.length_a   1.000
_cell.length_b   1.000
_cell.length_c   1.000
_cell.angle_alpha   90.00
_cell.angle_beta   90.00
_cell.angle_gamma   90.00
#
_symmetry.space_group_name_H-M   'P 1'
#
loop_
_entity.id
_entity.type
_entity.pdbx_description
1 polymer ?
#
loop_
_entity_poly.entity_id
_entity_poly.type
_entity_poly.pdbx_seq_one_letter_code
_entity_poly.pdbx_strand_id
1 'polypeptide(L)'
;MKLYGIKNCNSVKKAMDALTQKGIVFDFMDIKKINQDILYTWLKQKSFEELINTAGLTSKKLGLNKEKVKNLNEKELEKIVLENPSCIKRPIIEYEQNIYI
;
A
#
# COMPACT_ATOMS: atom_id res chain seq x y z
N MET A 1 3.15 14.04 7.70
CA MET A 1 3.29 13.10 6.55
C MET A 1 3.39 11.70 7.10
N LYS A 2 2.75 10.71 6.49
CA LYS A 2 2.86 9.30 6.91
C LYS A 2 3.47 8.47 5.79
N LEU A 3 4.36 7.55 6.15
CA LEU A 3 4.97 6.60 5.23
C LEU A 3 4.63 5.18 5.68
N TYR A 4 3.84 4.48 4.87
CA TYR A 4 3.42 3.12 5.13
C TYR A 4 4.35 2.13 4.45
N GLY A 5 4.84 1.15 5.21
CA GLY A 5 5.72 0.13 4.66
C GLY A 5 6.08 -0.96 5.66
N ILE A 6 7.15 -1.67 5.35
CA ILE A 6 7.82 -2.59 6.28
C ILE A 6 9.30 -2.25 6.32
N LYS A 7 9.95 -2.43 7.47
CA LYS A 7 11.38 -2.11 7.66
C LYS A 7 12.28 -2.88 6.69
N ASN A 8 11.97 -4.15 6.42
CA ASN A 8 12.74 -5.02 5.54
C ASN A 8 12.29 -4.90 4.07
N CYS A 9 12.27 -3.67 3.53
CA CYS A 9 11.98 -3.42 2.12
C CYS A 9 12.88 -2.31 1.58
N ASN A 10 13.63 -2.60 0.51
CA ASN A 10 14.61 -1.68 -0.07
C ASN A 10 13.96 -0.38 -0.56
N SER A 11 12.80 -0.43 -1.20
CA SER A 11 12.09 0.79 -1.67
C SER A 11 11.63 1.66 -0.50
N VAL A 12 11.15 1.04 0.58
CA VAL A 12 10.74 1.75 1.81
C VAL A 12 11.96 2.41 2.46
N LYS A 13 13.08 1.69 2.58
CA LYS A 13 14.33 2.25 3.10
C LYS A 13 14.80 3.44 2.28
N LYS A 14 14.85 3.32 0.94
CA LYS A 14 15.23 4.41 0.04
C LYS A 14 14.35 5.65 0.20
N ALA A 15 13.04 5.46 0.36
CA ALA A 15 12.12 6.58 0.58
C ALA A 15 12.36 7.25 1.95
N MET A 16 12.49 6.47 3.03
CA MET A 16 12.81 7.02 4.36
C MET A 16 14.14 7.78 4.35
N ASP A 17 15.18 7.23 3.72
CA ASP A 17 16.49 7.87 3.60
C ASP A 17 16.40 9.19 2.82
N ALA A 18 15.67 9.20 1.69
CA ALA A 18 15.49 10.40 0.88
C ALA A 18 14.72 11.51 1.63
N LEU A 19 13.70 11.15 2.40
CA LEU A 19 12.94 12.11 3.21
C LEU A 19 13.78 12.67 4.35
N THR A 20 14.52 11.80 5.04
CA THR A 20 15.42 12.17 6.13
C THR A 20 16.53 13.12 5.64
N GLN A 21 17.15 12.82 4.49
CA GLN A 21 18.18 13.68 3.88
C GLN A 21 17.66 15.07 3.52
N LYS A 22 16.37 15.19 3.19
CA LYS A 22 15.71 16.47 2.92
C LYS A 22 15.22 17.18 4.19
N GLY A 23 15.43 16.59 5.38
CA GLY A 23 14.92 17.13 6.65
C GLY A 23 13.40 17.06 6.79
N ILE A 24 12.73 16.20 6.01
CA ILE A 24 11.27 16.08 6.04
C ILE A 24 10.88 15.12 7.17
N VAL A 25 10.07 15.60 8.11
CA VAL A 25 9.54 14.80 9.22
C VAL A 25 8.38 13.92 8.74
N PHE A 26 8.39 12.64 9.12
CA PHE A 26 7.33 11.70 8.78
C PHE A 26 7.12 10.65 9.86
N ASP A 27 5.88 10.17 9.95
CA ASP A 27 5.51 9.04 10.80
C ASP A 27 5.61 7.74 9.98
N PHE A 28 6.42 6.80 10.45
CA PHE A 28 6.49 5.47 9.85
C PHE A 28 5.34 4.60 10.36
N MET A 29 4.51 4.12 9.44
CA MET A 29 3.36 3.25 9.72
C MET A 29 3.62 1.85 9.16
N ASP A 30 3.29 0.82 9.94
CA ASP A 30 3.36 -0.56 9.44
C ASP A 30 2.18 -0.83 8.51
N ILE A 31 2.47 -1.14 7.24
CA ILE A 31 1.45 -1.46 6.22
C ILE A 31 0.56 -2.63 6.65
N LYS A 32 1.04 -3.52 7.52
CA LYS A 32 0.26 -4.66 8.03
C LYS A 32 -0.84 -4.26 9.02
N LYS A 33 -0.82 -3.02 9.52
CA LYS A 33 -1.74 -2.51 10.53
C LYS A 33 -2.80 -1.56 9.96
N ILE A 34 -2.94 -1.50 8.63
CA ILE A 34 -4.00 -0.69 8.02
C ILE A 34 -5.37 -1.23 8.44
N ASN A 35 -6.35 -0.33 8.47
CA ASN A 35 -7.74 -0.64 8.71
C ASN A 35 -8.60 -0.18 7.52
N GLN A 36 -9.90 -0.39 7.65
CA GLN A 36 -10.87 -0.05 6.63
C GLN A 36 -10.87 1.45 6.28
N ASP A 37 -10.77 2.33 7.28
CA ASP A 37 -10.79 3.79 7.08
C ASP A 37 -9.59 4.27 6.25
N ILE A 38 -8.41 3.71 6.53
CA ILE A 38 -7.19 4.01 5.77
C ILE A 38 -7.34 3.52 4.32
N LEU A 39 -7.78 2.27 4.14
CA LEU A 39 -7.97 1.71 2.80
C LEU A 39 -9.01 2.52 2.00
N TYR A 40 -10.12 2.90 2.61
CA TYR A 40 -11.14 3.74 1.97
C TYR A 40 -10.57 5.11 1.56
N THR A 41 -9.72 5.70 2.40
CA THR A 41 -9.02 6.95 2.05
C THR A 41 -8.16 6.80 0.81
N TRP A 42 -7.49 5.65 0.64
CA TRP A 42 -6.68 5.38 -0.54
C TRP A 42 -7.54 5.14 -1.78
N LEU A 43 -8.62 4.40 -1.64
CA LEU A 43 -9.54 4.05 -2.73
C LEU A 43 -10.26 5.27 -3.32
N LYS A 44 -10.34 6.39 -2.59
CA LYS A 44 -10.80 7.68 -3.14
C LYS A 44 -9.90 8.23 -4.25
N GLN A 45 -8.65 7.77 -4.35
CA GLN A 45 -7.64 8.33 -5.25
C GLN A 45 -6.97 7.30 -6.14
N LYS A 46 -6.92 6.04 -5.70
CA LYS A 46 -6.21 4.96 -6.35
C LYS A 46 -7.09 3.73 -6.44
N SER A 47 -7.16 3.16 -7.64
CA SER A 47 -7.83 1.88 -7.86
C SER A 47 -7.10 0.73 -7.14
N PHE A 48 -7.80 -0.38 -6.93
CA PHE A 48 -7.15 -1.61 -6.44
C PHE A 48 -6.04 -2.10 -7.39
N GLU A 49 -6.17 -1.88 -8.70
CA GLU A 49 -5.12 -2.20 -9.68
C GLU A 49 -3.84 -1.39 -9.46
N GLU A 50 -3.97 -0.13 -9.04
CA GLU A 50 -2.84 0.72 -8.69
C GLU A 50 -2.26 0.35 -7.33
N LEU A 51 -3.08 0.01 -6.34
CA LEU A 51 -2.63 -0.31 -4.98
C LEU A 51 -2.02 -1.70 -4.84
N ILE A 52 -2.55 -2.72 -5.52
CA ILE A 52 -2.12 -4.10 -5.34
C ILE A 52 -0.83 -4.36 -6.13
N ASN A 53 0.17 -4.92 -5.44
CA ASN A 53 1.40 -5.38 -6.06
C ASN A 53 1.19 -6.80 -6.64
N THR A 54 0.62 -6.90 -7.84
CA THR A 54 0.37 -8.21 -8.50
C THR A 54 1.65 -9.00 -8.80
N ALA A 55 2.82 -8.36 -8.83
CA ALA A 55 4.11 -9.04 -8.99
C ALA A 55 4.68 -9.61 -7.68
N GLY A 56 4.14 -9.18 -6.53
CA GLY A 56 4.60 -9.55 -5.20
C GLY A 56 4.25 -10.99 -4.79
N LEU A 57 5.06 -11.57 -3.91
CA LEU A 57 4.86 -12.94 -3.42
C LEU A 57 3.51 -13.14 -2.71
N THR A 58 3.04 -12.16 -1.93
CA THR A 58 1.73 -12.21 -1.26
C THR A 58 0.61 -12.35 -2.28
N SER A 59 0.60 -11.49 -3.31
CA SER A 59 -0.40 -11.52 -4.38
C SER A 59 -0.35 -12.84 -5.16
N LYS A 60 0.86 -13.35 -5.47
CA LYS A 60 1.02 -14.67 -6.10
C LYS A 60 0.45 -15.81 -5.26
N LYS A 61 0.68 -15.81 -3.93
CA LYS A 61 0.10 -16.81 -3.01
C LYS A 61 -1.42 -16.74 -2.95
N LEU A 62 -2.00 -15.55 -3.07
CA LEU A 62 -3.45 -15.33 -3.11
C LEU A 62 -4.05 -15.55 -4.51
N GLY A 63 -3.21 -15.85 -5.52
CA GLY A 63 -3.61 -15.94 -6.92
C GLY A 63 -4.11 -14.62 -7.52
N LEU A 64 -3.75 -13.48 -6.92
CA LEU A 64 -4.09 -12.15 -7.45
C LEU A 64 -3.15 -11.80 -8.61
N ASN A 65 -3.72 -11.72 -9.81
CA ASN A 65 -3.08 -11.19 -11.01
C ASN A 65 -3.88 -9.99 -11.54
N LYS A 66 -3.39 -9.32 -12.60
CA LYS A 66 -4.03 -8.11 -13.14
C LYS A 66 -5.48 -8.36 -13.56
N GLU A 67 -5.75 -9.48 -14.22
CA GLU A 67 -7.09 -9.85 -14.69
C GLU A 67 -8.04 -10.13 -13.52
N LYS A 68 -7.58 -10.91 -12.54
CA LYS A 68 -8.37 -11.25 -11.35
C LYS A 68 -8.70 -10.01 -10.52
N VAL A 69 -7.76 -9.08 -10.37
CA VAL A 69 -8.02 -7.81 -9.66
C VAL A 69 -9.05 -6.96 -10.39
N LYS A 70 -9.10 -6.98 -11.72
CA LYS A 70 -10.11 -6.26 -12.51
C LYS A 70 -11.51 -6.85 -12.40
N ASN A 71 -11.60 -8.18 -12.29
CA ASN A 71 -12.86 -8.91 -12.39
C ASN A 71 -13.49 -9.22 -11.01
N LEU A 72 -12.71 -9.17 -9.93
CA LEU A 72 -13.24 -9.32 -8.57
C LEU A 72 -14.07 -8.11 -8.16
N ASN A 73 -15.06 -8.34 -7.30
CA ASN A 73 -15.84 -7.23 -6.77
C ASN A 73 -15.03 -6.45 -5.71
N GLU A 74 -15.34 -5.16 -5.56
CA GLU A 74 -14.58 -4.28 -4.66
C GLU A 74 -14.61 -4.73 -3.19
N LYS A 75 -15.74 -5.30 -2.72
CA LYS A 75 -15.88 -5.80 -1.34
C LYS A 75 -15.01 -7.04 -1.08
N GLU A 76 -14.89 -7.92 -2.07
CA GLU A 76 -13.99 -9.08 -2.02
C GLU A 76 -12.53 -8.62 -1.99
N LEU A 77 -12.17 -7.65 -2.84
CA LEU A 77 -10.83 -7.08 -2.83
C LEU A 77 -10.51 -6.37 -1.51
N GLU A 78 -11.45 -5.60 -0.99
CA GLU A 78 -11.34 -4.95 0.32
C GLU A 78 -11.05 -5.98 1.41
N LYS A 79 -11.86 -7.04 1.49
CA LYS A 79 -11.66 -8.13 2.46
C LYS A 79 -10.28 -8.78 2.28
N ILE A 80 -9.91 -9.14 1.06
CA ILE A 80 -8.61 -9.79 0.78
C ILE A 80 -7.45 -8.88 1.19
N VAL A 81 -7.53 -7.59 0.88
CA VAL A 81 -6.50 -6.60 1.19
C VAL A 81 -6.39 -6.36 2.70
N LEU A 82 -7.49 -6.23 3.42
CA LEU A 82 -7.48 -6.03 4.87
C LEU A 82 -6.98 -7.28 5.62
N GLU A 83 -7.30 -8.48 5.13
CA GLU A 83 -6.76 -9.74 5.68
C GLU A 83 -5.28 -9.94 5.30
N ASN A 84 -4.83 -9.39 4.16
CA ASN A 84 -3.47 -9.57 3.65
C ASN A 84 -2.80 -8.26 3.20
N PRO A 85 -2.61 -7.25 4.07
CA PRO A 85 -2.14 -5.91 3.61
C PRO A 85 -0.76 -5.90 2.98
N SER A 86 0.02 -6.98 3.18
CA SER A 86 1.31 -7.17 2.52
C SER A 86 1.22 -7.40 1.00
N CYS A 87 0.02 -7.49 0.42
CA CYS A 87 -0.20 -7.51 -1.04
C CYS A 87 -0.17 -6.11 -1.66
N ILE A 88 -0.26 -5.05 -0.85
CA ILE A 88 -0.24 -3.65 -1.31
C ILE A 88 1.19 -3.24 -1.70
N LYS A 89 1.31 -2.40 -2.73
CA LYS A 89 2.56 -1.74 -3.11
C LYS A 89 3.08 -0.89 -1.94
N ARG A 90 4.39 -0.72 -1.90
CA ARG A 90 5.06 0.01 -0.82
C ARG A 90 6.36 0.65 -1.32
N PRO A 91 6.76 1.79 -0.75
CA PRO A 91 6.05 2.57 0.28
C PRO A 91 4.76 3.21 -0.24
N ILE A 92 3.80 3.48 0.64
CA ILE A 92 2.72 4.45 0.36
C ILE A 92 3.01 5.70 1.20
N ILE A 93 2.96 6.87 0.59
CA ILE A 93 3.13 8.14 1.29
C ILE A 93 1.79 8.87 1.30
N GLU A 94 1.30 9.18 2.50
CA GLU A 94 0.19 10.11 2.71
C GLU A 94 0.76 11.48 3.07
N TYR A 95 0.45 12.47 2.26
CA TYR A 95 0.79 13.86 2.49
C TYR A 95 -0.42 14.73 2.20
N GLU A 96 -0.84 15.50 3.21
CA GLU A 96 -2.09 16.25 3.21
C GLU A 96 -3.29 15.35 2.88
N GLN A 97 -3.92 15.55 1.72
CA GLN A 97 -5.04 14.75 1.22
C GLN A 97 -4.65 13.85 0.06
N ASN A 98 -3.36 13.77 -0.29
CA ASN A 98 -2.87 13.02 -1.44
C ASN A 98 -2.14 11.75 -1.02
N ILE A 99 -2.24 10.72 -1.86
CA ILE A 99 -1.47 9.49 -1.72
C ILE A 99 -0.52 9.26 -2.90
N TYR A 100 0.68 8.77 -2.60
CA TYR A 100 1.72 8.43 -3.56
C TYR A 100 2.18 6.99 -3.35
N ILE A 101 2.39 6.25 -4.44
CA ILE A 101 2.79 4.84 -4.47
C ILE A 101 4.11 4.70 -5.23
#